data_AF-A0A314XH48-F1
#
_entry.id   AF-A0A314XH48-F1
#
_cell.length_a   1.000
_cell.length_b   1.000
_cell.length_c   1.000
_cell.angle_alpha   90.00
_cell.angle_beta   90.00
_cell.angle_gamma   90.00
#
_symmetry.space_group_name_H-M   'P 1'
#
loop_
_entity.id
_entity.type
_entity.pdbx_description
1 polymer ?
#
loop_
_entity_poly.entity_id
_entity_poly.type
_entity_poly.pdbx_seq_one_letter_code
_entity_poly.pdbx_strand_id
1 'polypeptide(L)'
;MIAAAGGYLEAFKLLIHAGADMNLENKHGQNIKELLEINQNGAEFEKLMVKHAPRKKFDSLVAVYTLHQAAQHGDFDFVHTLISRGQDINAPDADGYTPLMLAARGGHAMVCGLLISFEARCDIVNARHETALLLARKSGTGKDAENVILDELARKLVLGGTHVKKHTKCGKGAPHRKVLKMVGGVGILQWGKSSKRKVICKKAEVGASDSFRWNRRRKFDTDEPGLFHVVTTKNKELHFVCESGIEMAQLWVRGIKLVTMKAVFGNWQE
;
A
#
# COMPACT_ATOMS: atom_id res chain seq x y z
N MET A 1 29.88 -25.14 1.17
CA MET A 1 29.21 -26.10 2.09
C MET A 1 29.80 -26.07 3.50
N ILE A 2 31.11 -26.31 3.71
CA ILE A 2 31.72 -26.26 5.05
C ILE A 2 31.53 -24.90 5.74
N ALA A 3 31.80 -23.79 5.02
CA ALA A 3 31.58 -22.45 5.55
C ALA A 3 30.11 -22.18 5.96
N ALA A 4 29.15 -22.70 5.19
CA ALA A 4 27.73 -22.61 5.49
C ALA A 4 27.33 -23.47 6.70
N ALA A 5 27.78 -24.73 6.76
CA ALA A 5 27.49 -25.64 7.88
C ALA A 5 28.13 -25.18 9.20
N GLY A 6 29.32 -24.58 9.13
CA GLY A 6 30.03 -24.04 10.29
C GLY A 6 29.61 -22.62 10.71
N GLY A 7 28.68 -21.98 10.00
CA GLY A 7 28.24 -20.63 10.33
C GLY A 7 29.26 -19.52 10.04
N TYR A 8 30.26 -19.78 9.20
CA TYR A 8 31.33 -18.82 8.84
C TYR A 8 30.91 -17.87 7.71
N LEU A 9 30.19 -16.79 8.06
CA LEU A 9 29.66 -15.80 7.10
C LEU A 9 30.74 -15.13 6.23
N GLU A 10 31.85 -14.67 6.83
CA GLU A 10 32.91 -13.98 6.07
C GLU A 10 33.64 -14.90 5.09
N ALA A 11 33.95 -16.13 5.52
CA ALA A 11 34.55 -17.13 4.64
C ALA A 11 33.60 -17.46 3.47
N PHE A 12 32.31 -17.60 3.75
CA PHE A 12 31.30 -17.85 2.73
C PHE A 12 31.15 -16.68 1.75
N LYS A 13 31.16 -15.44 2.24
CA LYS A 13 31.15 -14.24 1.41
C LYS A 13 32.34 -14.21 0.45
N LEU A 14 33.55 -14.48 0.95
CA LEU A 14 34.76 -14.55 0.11
C LEU A 14 34.62 -15.61 -0.99
N LEU A 15 34.08 -16.79 -0.65
CA LEU A 15 33.83 -17.86 -1.62
C LEU A 15 32.84 -17.45 -2.72
N ILE A 16 31.76 -16.73 -2.38
CA ILE A 16 30.83 -16.20 -3.40
C ILE A 16 31.53 -15.22 -4.33
N HIS A 17 32.34 -14.29 -3.80
CA HIS A 17 33.07 -13.32 -4.61
C HIS A 17 34.09 -13.99 -5.54
N ALA A 18 34.68 -15.10 -5.12
CA ALA A 18 35.57 -15.93 -5.93
C ALA A 18 34.83 -16.74 -7.01
N GLY A 19 33.49 -16.68 -7.08
CA GLY A 19 32.69 -17.39 -8.07
C GLY A 19 32.46 -18.87 -7.73
N ALA A 20 32.51 -19.25 -6.45
CA ALA A 20 32.25 -20.62 -6.02
C ALA A 20 30.92 -21.15 -6.56
N ASP A 21 30.90 -22.41 -6.98
CA ASP A 21 29.68 -23.03 -7.45
C ASP A 21 28.77 -23.44 -6.27
N MET A 22 27.51 -23.01 -6.34
CA MET A 22 26.53 -23.15 -5.27
C MET A 22 25.62 -24.37 -5.49
N ASN A 23 25.69 -25.00 -6.66
CA ASN A 23 24.87 -26.14 -7.05
C ASN A 23 25.51 -27.50 -6.70
N LEU A 24 26.63 -27.50 -5.97
CA LEU A 24 27.33 -28.71 -5.58
C LEU A 24 26.60 -29.46 -4.47
N GLU A 25 26.61 -30.78 -4.55
CA GLU A 25 26.05 -31.70 -3.55
C GLU A 25 27.15 -32.42 -2.77
N ASN A 26 26.92 -32.70 -1.49
CA ASN A 26 27.79 -33.57 -0.70
C ASN A 26 27.47 -35.06 -0.94
N LYS A 27 28.23 -35.94 -0.27
CA LYS A 27 28.02 -37.40 -0.29
C LYS A 27 26.62 -37.87 0.20
N HIS A 28 25.85 -36.98 0.83
CA HIS A 28 24.49 -37.24 1.29
C HIS A 28 23.43 -36.67 0.31
N GLY A 29 23.83 -36.16 -0.85
CA GLY A 29 22.94 -35.51 -1.83
C GLY A 29 22.50 -34.11 -1.42
N GLN A 30 23.03 -33.56 -0.33
CA GLN A 30 22.60 -32.26 0.16
C GLN A 30 23.35 -31.16 -0.58
N ASN A 31 22.61 -30.17 -1.07
CA ASN A 31 23.19 -28.95 -1.61
C ASN A 31 23.41 -27.89 -0.51
N ILE A 32 23.90 -26.71 -0.89
CA ILE A 32 24.14 -25.63 0.07
C ILE A 32 22.84 -25.11 0.71
N LYS A 33 21.70 -25.23 0.04
CA LYS A 33 20.38 -24.77 0.52
C LYS A 33 19.89 -25.63 1.68
N GLU A 34 19.90 -26.95 1.53
CA GLU A 34 19.45 -27.88 2.58
C GLU A 34 20.28 -27.72 3.87
N LEU A 35 21.56 -27.37 3.73
CA LEU A 35 22.42 -27.08 4.87
C LEU A 35 22.09 -25.74 5.56
N LEU A 36 21.59 -24.75 4.81
CA LEU A 36 21.20 -23.45 5.36
C LEU A 36 19.85 -23.49 6.07
N GLU A 37 18.91 -24.31 5.60
CA GLU A 37 17.62 -24.52 6.27
C GLU A 37 17.78 -25.08 7.71
N ILE A 38 18.82 -25.87 7.94
CA ILE A 38 19.15 -26.45 9.24
C ILE A 38 19.94 -25.46 10.13
N ASN A 39 20.57 -24.44 9.54
CA ASN A 39 21.41 -23.49 10.26
C ASN A 39 20.59 -22.35 10.89
N GLN A 40 20.86 -22.02 12.16
CA GLN A 40 20.27 -20.88 12.85
C GLN A 40 20.50 -19.55 12.12
N ASN A 41 21.63 -19.42 11.41
CA ASN A 41 22.00 -18.22 10.64
C ASN A 41 21.64 -18.34 9.14
N GLY A 42 20.83 -19.32 8.73
CA GLY A 42 20.50 -19.60 7.33
C GLY A 42 20.09 -18.36 6.54
N ALA A 43 19.18 -17.54 7.10
CA ALA A 43 18.69 -16.31 6.48
C ALA A 43 19.82 -15.32 6.11
N GLU A 44 20.85 -15.17 6.94
CA GLU A 44 21.97 -14.24 6.65
C GLU A 44 22.87 -14.76 5.53
N PHE A 45 23.07 -16.07 5.44
CA PHE A 45 23.75 -16.68 4.29
C PHE A 45 22.96 -16.48 3.00
N GLU A 46 21.65 -16.67 3.04
CA GLU A 46 20.78 -16.48 1.88
C GLU A 46 20.79 -15.01 1.42
N LYS A 47 20.77 -14.06 2.36
CA LYS A 47 20.93 -12.63 2.05
C LYS A 47 22.26 -12.34 1.37
N LEU A 48 23.36 -12.91 1.85
CA LEU A 48 24.68 -12.78 1.22
C LEU A 48 24.73 -13.39 -0.17
N MET A 49 24.13 -14.57 -0.36
CA MET A 49 24.02 -15.23 -1.66
C MET A 49 23.30 -14.33 -2.64
N VAL A 50 22.12 -13.82 -2.29
CA VAL A 50 21.41 -12.87 -3.14
C VAL A 50 22.32 -11.67 -3.38
N LYS A 51 22.75 -10.94 -2.36
CA LYS A 51 23.49 -9.66 -2.49
C LYS A 51 24.73 -9.74 -3.39
N HIS A 52 25.44 -10.87 -3.42
CA HIS A 52 26.72 -11.01 -4.13
C HIS A 52 26.71 -11.97 -5.32
N ALA A 53 25.69 -12.83 -5.48
CA ALA A 53 25.65 -13.75 -6.62
C ALA A 53 25.36 -13.03 -7.94
N PRO A 54 25.97 -13.49 -9.06
CA PRO A 54 25.76 -12.92 -10.39
C PRO A 54 24.32 -13.14 -10.88
N ARG A 55 23.75 -12.09 -11.50
CA ARG A 55 22.34 -12.02 -11.94
C ARG A 55 21.89 -13.15 -12.88
N LYS A 56 22.81 -13.76 -13.66
CA LYS A 56 22.51 -14.87 -14.59
C LYS A 56 22.25 -16.23 -13.92
N LYS A 57 22.60 -16.41 -12.65
CA LYS A 57 22.31 -17.64 -11.87
C LYS A 57 20.97 -17.59 -11.12
N PHE A 58 20.18 -16.52 -11.29
CA PHE A 58 18.93 -16.29 -10.54
C PHE A 58 17.76 -17.20 -10.99
N ASP A 59 17.78 -17.66 -12.23
CA ASP A 59 16.73 -18.54 -12.78
C ASP A 59 16.97 -20.03 -12.44
N SER A 60 18.21 -20.44 -12.16
CA SER A 60 18.56 -21.83 -11.82
C SER A 60 18.74 -22.07 -10.32
N LEU A 61 19.12 -21.05 -9.55
CA LEU A 61 18.98 -21.06 -8.10
C LEU A 61 17.60 -20.51 -7.78
N VAL A 62 16.66 -21.38 -7.42
CA VAL A 62 15.44 -20.97 -6.70
C VAL A 62 15.89 -20.14 -5.50
N ALA A 63 15.76 -18.82 -5.63
CA ALA A 63 16.34 -17.83 -4.72
C ALA A 63 15.77 -18.01 -3.32
N VAL A 64 16.66 -18.33 -2.37
CA VAL A 64 16.28 -18.88 -1.05
C VAL A 64 15.68 -17.83 -0.10
N TYR A 65 16.05 -16.55 -0.27
CA TYR A 65 15.41 -15.41 0.42
C TYR A 65 14.59 -14.58 -0.57
N THR A 66 13.33 -14.94 -0.67
CA THR A 66 12.34 -14.35 -1.58
C THR A 66 11.86 -12.99 -1.08
N LEU A 67 11.27 -12.21 -2.00
CA LEU A 67 10.59 -10.97 -1.64
C LEU A 67 9.46 -11.21 -0.60
N HIS A 68 8.85 -12.39 -0.62
CA HIS A 68 7.88 -12.84 0.38
C HIS A 68 8.49 -12.93 1.78
N GLN A 69 9.61 -13.63 1.94
CA GLN A 69 10.28 -13.76 3.25
C GLN A 69 10.79 -12.41 3.74
N ALA A 70 11.40 -11.60 2.87
CA ALA A 70 11.86 -10.26 3.24
C ALA A 70 10.71 -9.38 3.75
N ALA A 71 9.57 -9.44 3.05
CA ALA A 71 8.37 -8.70 3.44
C ALA A 71 7.76 -9.21 4.74
N GLN A 72 7.71 -10.53 4.94
CA GLN A 72 7.20 -11.16 6.17
C GLN A 72 8.03 -10.81 7.41
N HIS A 73 9.35 -10.72 7.27
CA HIS A 73 10.26 -10.37 8.36
C HIS A 73 10.42 -8.86 8.56
N GLY A 74 9.89 -8.02 7.66
CA GLY A 74 10.01 -6.57 7.77
C GLY A 74 11.39 -6.04 7.36
N ASP A 75 12.16 -6.80 6.59
CA ASP A 75 13.52 -6.44 6.17
C ASP A 75 13.49 -5.40 5.04
N PHE A 76 13.36 -4.12 5.41
CA PHE A 76 13.22 -2.99 4.48
C PHE A 76 14.35 -2.90 3.45
N ASP A 77 15.60 -2.97 3.89
CA ASP A 77 16.77 -2.82 3.03
C ASP A 77 16.87 -3.98 2.02
N PHE A 78 16.52 -5.18 2.48
CA PHE A 78 16.56 -6.35 1.62
C PHE A 78 15.39 -6.38 0.63
N VAL A 79 14.19 -5.95 1.04
CA VAL A 79 13.06 -5.72 0.14
C VAL A 79 13.45 -4.76 -0.99
N HIS A 80 14.07 -3.62 -0.66
CA HIS A 80 14.55 -2.66 -1.65
C HIS A 80 15.57 -3.30 -2.62
N THR A 81 16.51 -4.06 -2.07
CA THR A 81 17.54 -4.77 -2.86
C THR A 81 16.92 -5.78 -3.82
N LEU A 82 15.95 -6.57 -3.38
CA LEU A 82 15.25 -7.58 -4.17
C LEU A 82 14.43 -6.97 -5.31
N ILE A 83 13.68 -5.90 -5.03
CA ILE A 83 12.92 -5.15 -6.04
C ILE A 83 13.87 -4.56 -7.08
N SER A 84 14.97 -3.94 -6.65
CA SER A 84 16.00 -3.36 -7.54
C SER A 84 16.64 -4.40 -8.47
N ARG A 85 16.59 -5.68 -8.11
CA ARG A 85 17.09 -6.80 -8.92
C ARG A 85 16.08 -7.30 -9.95
N GLY A 86 14.84 -6.82 -9.90
CA GLY A 86 13.78 -7.16 -10.85
C GLY A 86 12.88 -8.30 -10.38
N GLN A 87 12.83 -8.60 -9.09
CA GLN A 87 11.81 -9.50 -8.55
C GLN A 87 10.42 -8.90 -8.78
N ASP A 88 9.47 -9.72 -9.22
CA ASP A 88 8.08 -9.28 -9.40
C ASP A 88 7.45 -8.97 -8.02
N ILE A 89 7.04 -7.72 -7.85
CA ILE A 89 6.48 -7.19 -6.62
C ILE A 89 5.10 -7.75 -6.28
N ASN A 90 4.38 -8.25 -7.29
CA ASN A 90 3.03 -8.80 -7.15
C ASN A 90 3.00 -10.32 -7.33
N ALA A 91 4.15 -10.98 -7.46
CA ALA A 91 4.22 -12.43 -7.57
C ALA A 91 3.52 -13.05 -6.34
N PRO A 92 2.59 -14.00 -6.54
CA PRO A 92 2.00 -14.74 -5.44
C PRO A 92 2.90 -15.91 -5.00
N ASP A 93 2.87 -16.24 -3.71
CA ASP A 93 3.37 -17.52 -3.19
C ASP A 93 2.38 -18.68 -3.46
N ALA A 94 2.70 -19.87 -2.96
CA ALA A 94 1.89 -21.08 -3.15
C ALA A 94 0.45 -20.97 -2.59
N ASP A 95 0.24 -20.12 -1.59
CA ASP A 95 -1.07 -19.87 -0.96
C ASP A 95 -1.74 -18.60 -1.53
N GLY A 96 -1.15 -17.98 -2.55
CA GLY A 96 -1.66 -16.77 -3.18
C GLY A 96 -1.34 -15.48 -2.43
N TYR A 97 -0.43 -15.48 -1.45
CA TYR A 97 -0.01 -14.25 -0.79
C TYR A 97 0.97 -13.48 -1.65
N THR A 98 0.76 -12.18 -1.71
CA THR A 98 1.76 -11.26 -2.26
C THR A 98 2.72 -10.79 -1.16
N PRO A 99 3.90 -10.24 -1.50
CA PRO A 99 4.78 -9.61 -0.53
C PRO A 99 4.07 -8.54 0.32
N LEU A 100 3.19 -7.73 -0.28
CA LEU A 100 2.43 -6.71 0.45
C LEU A 100 1.50 -7.32 1.49
N MET A 101 0.87 -8.46 1.20
CA MET A 101 0.03 -9.18 2.16
C MET A 101 0.83 -9.73 3.35
N LEU A 102 2.03 -10.24 3.11
CA LEU A 102 2.89 -10.75 4.17
C LEU A 102 3.43 -9.62 5.06
N ALA A 103 3.86 -8.50 4.47
CA ALA A 103 4.23 -7.30 5.22
C ALA A 103 3.05 -6.77 6.05
N ALA A 104 1.85 -6.72 5.46
CA ALA A 104 0.63 -6.28 6.14
C ALA A 104 0.27 -7.19 7.32
N ARG A 105 0.35 -8.51 7.13
CA ARG A 105 0.10 -9.50 8.18
C ARG A 105 1.12 -9.40 9.33
N GLY A 106 2.37 -9.06 9.03
CA GLY A 106 3.42 -8.82 10.02
C GLY A 106 3.35 -7.45 10.70
N GLY A 107 2.51 -6.53 10.20
CA GLY A 107 2.42 -5.16 10.71
C GLY A 107 3.56 -4.24 10.26
N HIS A 108 4.32 -4.62 9.22
CA HIS A 108 5.52 -3.92 8.77
C HIS A 108 5.18 -2.71 7.89
N ALA A 109 4.76 -1.60 8.51
CA ALA A 109 4.27 -0.41 7.82
C ALA A 109 5.28 0.20 6.83
N MET A 110 6.56 0.27 7.21
CA MET A 110 7.63 0.80 6.35
C MET A 110 7.81 -0.05 5.08
N VAL A 111 7.74 -1.38 5.21
CA VAL A 111 7.80 -2.29 4.07
C VAL A 111 6.54 -2.20 3.21
N CYS A 112 5.36 -2.05 3.81
CA CYS A 112 4.13 -1.82 3.04
C CYS A 112 4.25 -0.53 2.20
N GLY A 113 4.75 0.54 2.80
CA GLY A 113 4.96 1.82 2.13
C GLY A 113 5.96 1.71 0.97
N LEU A 114 7.07 1.00 1.18
CA LEU A 114 8.06 0.70 0.14
C LEU A 114 7.44 -0.09 -1.00
N LEU A 115 6.72 -1.17 -0.70
CA LEU A 115 6.09 -1.99 -1.74
C LEU A 115 5.08 -1.16 -2.55
N ILE A 116 4.28 -0.33 -1.89
CA ILE A 116 3.31 0.56 -2.53
C ILE A 116 4.00 1.62 -3.39
N SER A 117 5.16 2.16 -2.97
CA SER A 117 5.90 3.15 -3.77
C SER A 117 6.44 2.56 -5.08
N PHE A 118 6.71 1.26 -5.10
CA PHE A 118 7.01 0.46 -6.30
C PHE A 118 5.76 -0.14 -6.98
N GLU A 119 4.59 0.47 -6.77
CA GLU A 119 3.32 0.12 -7.42
C GLU A 119 2.74 -1.27 -7.07
N ALA A 120 3.03 -1.79 -5.86
CA ALA A 120 2.35 -2.99 -5.37
C ALA A 120 0.82 -2.84 -5.37
N ARG A 121 0.14 -3.93 -5.71
CA ARG A 121 -1.31 -4.00 -5.84
C ARG A 121 -1.99 -4.34 -4.51
N CYS A 122 -2.81 -3.42 -4.00
CA CYS A 122 -3.59 -3.62 -2.77
C CYS A 122 -4.90 -4.42 -2.98
N ASP A 123 -5.29 -4.67 -4.23
CA ASP A 123 -6.56 -5.29 -4.64
C ASP A 123 -6.48 -6.80 -4.87
N ILE A 124 -5.27 -7.38 -4.84
CA ILE A 124 -5.07 -8.82 -4.96
C ILE A 124 -5.68 -9.52 -3.73
N VAL A 125 -6.19 -10.73 -3.95
CA VAL A 125 -6.73 -11.62 -2.90
C VAL A 125 -5.99 -12.95 -2.91
N ASN A 126 -5.68 -13.49 -1.73
CA ASN A 126 -5.07 -14.81 -1.59
C ASN A 126 -6.11 -15.94 -1.72
N ALA A 127 -5.67 -17.20 -1.58
CA ALA A 127 -6.55 -18.37 -1.65
C ALA A 127 -7.69 -18.38 -0.61
N ARG A 128 -7.60 -17.55 0.44
CA ARG A 128 -8.62 -17.39 1.49
C ARG A 128 -9.50 -16.15 1.28
N HIS A 129 -9.43 -15.53 0.11
CA HIS A 129 -10.14 -14.29 -0.23
C HIS A 129 -9.78 -13.10 0.67
N GLU A 130 -8.54 -13.06 1.16
CA GLU A 130 -8.05 -11.98 2.03
C GLU A 130 -7.21 -10.98 1.23
N THR A 131 -7.48 -9.69 1.40
CA THR A 131 -6.63 -8.60 0.89
C THR A 131 -5.56 -8.23 1.91
N ALA A 132 -4.55 -7.48 1.49
CA ALA A 132 -3.55 -6.92 2.39
C ALA A 132 -4.18 -6.09 3.53
N LEU A 133 -5.25 -5.33 3.23
CA LEU A 133 -5.98 -4.56 4.23
C LEU A 133 -6.64 -5.46 5.29
N LEU A 134 -7.27 -6.55 4.88
CA LEU A 134 -7.91 -7.49 5.81
C LEU A 134 -6.87 -8.17 6.72
N LEU A 135 -5.71 -8.53 6.17
CA LEU A 135 -4.62 -9.11 6.93
C LEU A 135 -4.02 -8.12 7.94
N ALA A 136 -3.83 -6.85 7.55
CA ALA A 136 -3.39 -5.79 8.47
C ALA A 136 -4.35 -5.63 9.65
N ARG A 137 -5.67 -5.62 9.40
CA ARG A 137 -6.71 -5.54 10.45
C ARG A 137 -6.72 -6.74 11.40
N LYS A 138 -6.42 -7.93 10.88
CA LYS A 138 -6.32 -9.15 11.69
C LYS A 138 -5.04 -9.16 12.53
N SER A 139 -3.99 -8.48 12.09
CA SER A 139 -2.75 -8.33 12.87
C SER A 139 -2.97 -7.31 13.99
N GLY A 140 -2.98 -7.75 15.25
CA GLY A 140 -3.22 -6.87 16.39
C GLY A 140 -2.18 -5.74 16.55
N THR A 141 -1.01 -5.89 15.93
CA THR A 141 0.13 -4.95 15.97
C THR A 141 0.21 -4.03 14.75
N GLY A 142 -0.53 -4.27 13.67
CA GLY A 142 -0.32 -3.64 12.37
C GLY A 142 -1.16 -2.40 12.06
N LYS A 143 -1.56 -1.60 13.06
CA LYS A 143 -2.36 -0.38 12.82
C LYS A 143 -1.70 0.60 11.84
N ASP A 144 -0.38 0.73 11.90
CA ASP A 144 0.36 1.60 10.98
C ASP A 144 0.39 1.02 9.57
N ALA A 145 0.54 -0.30 9.43
CA ALA A 145 0.45 -0.97 8.13
C ALA A 145 -0.95 -0.84 7.52
N GLU A 146 -2.00 -1.00 8.34
CA GLU A 146 -3.38 -0.74 7.92
C GLU A 146 -3.53 0.70 7.41
N ASN A 147 -3.02 1.69 8.16
CA ASN A 147 -3.09 3.10 7.78
C ASN A 147 -2.42 3.37 6.43
N VAL A 148 -1.21 2.83 6.22
CA VAL A 148 -0.47 2.99 4.95
C VAL A 148 -1.25 2.40 3.77
N ILE A 149 -1.86 1.22 3.94
CA ILE A 149 -2.67 0.59 2.90
C ILE A 149 -3.95 1.39 2.65
N LEU A 150 -4.62 1.86 3.71
CA LEU A 150 -5.80 2.71 3.61
C LEU A 150 -5.50 4.05 2.94
N ASP A 151 -4.34 4.65 3.20
CA ASP A 151 -3.88 5.87 2.55
C ASP A 151 -3.76 5.68 1.05
N GLU A 152 -3.16 4.58 0.61
CA GLU A 152 -3.03 4.29 -0.81
C GLU A 152 -4.37 4.01 -1.49
N LEU A 153 -5.24 3.22 -0.85
CA LEU A 153 -6.59 2.95 -1.36
C LEU A 153 -7.41 4.25 -1.48
N ALA A 154 -7.35 5.11 -0.46
CA ALA A 154 -8.01 6.40 -0.46
C ALA A 154 -7.44 7.32 -1.55
N ARG A 155 -6.12 7.32 -1.75
CA ARG A 155 -5.45 8.09 -2.82
C ARG A 155 -5.89 7.63 -4.20
N LYS A 156 -5.82 6.32 -4.50
CA LYS A 156 -6.27 5.76 -5.78
C LYS A 156 -7.74 6.07 -6.04
N LEU A 157 -8.58 5.95 -5.02
CA LEU A 157 -10.01 6.27 -5.10
C LEU A 157 -10.25 7.72 -5.55
N VAL A 158 -9.70 8.69 -4.83
CA VAL A 158 -10.01 10.10 -5.11
C VAL A 158 -9.42 10.57 -6.43
N LEU A 159 -8.29 10.00 -6.87
CA LEU A 159 -7.66 10.32 -8.15
C LEU A 159 -8.39 9.67 -9.34
N GLY A 160 -8.80 8.41 -9.20
CA GLY A 160 -9.61 7.71 -10.20
C GLY A 160 -10.99 8.34 -10.38
N GLY A 161 -11.58 8.77 -9.26
CA GLY A 161 -12.89 9.41 -9.21
C GLY A 161 -14.03 8.42 -9.28
N THR A 162 -15.15 8.78 -8.64
CA THR A 162 -16.36 7.96 -8.62
C THR A 162 -17.61 8.81 -8.70
N HIS A 163 -18.75 8.16 -8.87
CA HIS A 163 -20.04 8.84 -8.83
C HIS A 163 -20.43 9.15 -7.38
N VAL A 164 -20.87 10.38 -7.15
CA VAL A 164 -21.42 10.86 -5.89
C VAL A 164 -22.67 11.70 -6.16
N LYS A 165 -23.56 11.79 -5.18
CA LYS A 165 -24.65 12.77 -5.20
C LYS A 165 -24.14 14.08 -4.65
N LYS A 166 -24.15 15.15 -5.44
CA LYS A 166 -23.76 16.49 -5.00
C LYS A 166 -24.99 17.29 -4.59
N HIS A 167 -25.00 17.81 -3.37
CA HIS A 167 -26.03 18.77 -2.97
C HIS A 167 -25.80 20.15 -3.58
N THR A 168 -26.90 20.87 -3.76
CA THR A 168 -26.92 22.24 -4.30
C THR A 168 -27.42 23.22 -3.25
N LYS A 169 -27.02 24.50 -3.39
CA LYS A 169 -27.47 25.61 -2.52
C LYS A 169 -27.34 25.28 -1.01
N CYS A 170 -26.19 24.75 -0.58
CA CYS A 170 -25.92 24.33 0.81
C CYS A 170 -26.98 23.39 1.41
N GLY A 171 -27.52 22.48 0.58
CA GLY A 171 -28.53 21.51 0.99
C GLY A 171 -29.98 21.91 0.71
N LYS A 172 -30.26 23.14 0.25
CA LYS A 172 -31.65 23.57 -0.05
C LYS A 172 -32.22 22.95 -1.33
N GLY A 173 -31.38 22.62 -2.30
CA GLY A 173 -31.81 22.02 -3.56
C GLY A 173 -31.66 20.50 -3.58
N ALA A 174 -32.30 19.86 -4.56
CA ALA A 174 -32.17 18.42 -4.76
C ALA A 174 -30.71 18.03 -5.07
N PRO A 175 -30.22 16.92 -4.50
CA PRO A 175 -28.92 16.38 -4.89
C PRO A 175 -28.98 15.80 -6.31
N HIS A 176 -27.84 15.78 -7.00
CA HIS A 176 -27.75 15.23 -8.35
C HIS A 176 -26.43 14.50 -8.56
N ARG A 177 -26.46 13.49 -9.41
CA ARG A 177 -25.30 12.63 -9.67
C ARG A 177 -24.20 13.37 -10.42
N LYS A 178 -22.97 13.23 -9.95
CA LYS A 178 -21.75 13.78 -10.55
C LYS A 178 -20.59 12.83 -10.37
N VAL A 179 -19.67 12.82 -11.33
CA VAL A 179 -18.36 12.20 -11.14
C VAL A 179 -17.50 13.19 -10.40
N LEU A 180 -17.06 12.83 -9.19
CA LEU A 180 -16.14 13.61 -8.37
C LEU A 180 -14.74 13.01 -8.51
N LYS A 181 -13.71 13.87 -8.64
CA LYS A 181 -12.31 13.43 -8.61
C LYS A 181 -11.38 14.54 -8.14
N MET A 182 -10.26 14.13 -7.55
CA MET A 182 -9.12 14.98 -7.24
C MET A 182 -8.15 15.03 -8.42
N VAL A 183 -7.53 16.18 -8.63
CA VAL A 183 -6.40 16.35 -9.55
C VAL A 183 -5.14 16.40 -8.69
N GLY A 184 -4.36 15.31 -8.74
CA GLY A 184 -3.28 15.02 -7.78
C GLY A 184 -2.25 16.13 -7.61
N GLY A 185 -1.69 16.64 -8.71
CA GLY A 185 -0.60 17.62 -8.66
C GLY A 185 -0.98 19.02 -8.13
N VAL A 186 -2.27 19.31 -7.94
CA VAL A 186 -2.74 20.67 -7.57
C VAL A 186 -3.73 20.66 -6.40
N GLY A 187 -4.10 19.48 -5.88
CA GLY A 187 -5.09 19.38 -4.79
C GLY A 187 -6.49 19.90 -5.17
N ILE A 188 -6.81 19.93 -6.47
CA ILE A 188 -8.10 20.44 -6.96
C ILE A 188 -9.14 19.34 -6.94
N LEU A 189 -10.24 19.57 -6.23
CA LEU A 189 -11.45 18.77 -6.33
C LEU A 189 -12.32 19.26 -7.48
N GLN A 190 -12.72 18.36 -8.37
CA GLN A 190 -13.56 18.71 -9.51
C GLN A 190 -14.69 17.71 -9.78
N TRP A 191 -15.81 18.24 -10.30
CA TRP A 191 -16.98 17.44 -10.69
C TRP A 191 -17.54 17.82 -12.07
N GLY A 192 -16.67 18.31 -12.95
CA GLY A 192 -16.98 18.59 -14.35
C GLY A 192 -15.92 19.45 -15.02
N LYS A 193 -16.13 19.74 -16.32
CA LYS A 193 -15.15 20.46 -17.16
C LYS A 193 -15.06 21.97 -16.86
N SER A 194 -16.17 22.60 -16.45
CA SER A 194 -16.23 24.04 -16.17
C SER A 194 -15.37 24.45 -14.97
N SER A 195 -14.71 25.60 -15.05
CA SER A 195 -13.96 26.21 -13.93
C SER A 195 -14.79 26.39 -12.67
N LYS A 196 -16.10 26.62 -12.79
CA LYS A 196 -17.05 26.73 -11.66
C LYS A 196 -17.25 25.40 -10.91
N ARG A 197 -16.78 24.27 -11.48
CA ARG A 197 -16.88 22.92 -10.91
C ARG A 197 -15.53 22.40 -10.45
N LYS A 198 -14.56 23.29 -10.25
CA LYS A 198 -13.21 23.02 -9.75
C LYS A 198 -12.99 23.89 -8.53
N VAL A 199 -12.50 23.30 -7.44
CA VAL A 199 -12.23 24.01 -6.19
C VAL A 199 -10.98 23.48 -5.52
N ILE A 200 -10.29 24.34 -4.77
CA ILE A 200 -9.19 23.93 -3.90
C ILE A 200 -9.79 23.65 -2.52
N CYS A 201 -9.55 22.45 -2.02
CA CYS A 201 -10.00 22.04 -0.70
C CYS A 201 -9.09 22.64 0.38
N LYS A 202 -9.69 23.18 1.43
CA LYS A 202 -9.03 23.59 2.68
C LYS A 202 -9.20 22.52 3.75
N LYS A 203 -10.39 21.91 3.83
CA LYS A 203 -10.75 20.90 4.83
C LYS A 203 -11.74 19.90 4.22
N ALA A 204 -11.74 18.67 4.73
CA ALA A 204 -12.73 17.64 4.42
C ALA A 204 -13.13 16.90 5.70
N GLU A 205 -14.41 16.63 5.88
CA GLU A 205 -14.96 15.96 7.07
C GLU A 205 -16.12 15.04 6.69
N VAL A 206 -16.25 13.94 7.44
CA VAL A 206 -17.38 13.01 7.28
C VAL A 206 -18.62 13.63 7.91
N GLY A 207 -19.76 13.48 7.25
CA GLY A 207 -21.06 13.99 7.69
C GLY A 207 -21.41 15.40 7.20
N ALA A 208 -22.57 15.87 7.63
CA ALA A 208 -23.09 17.21 7.39
C ALA A 208 -22.35 18.28 8.19
N SER A 209 -22.25 19.49 7.63
CA SER A 209 -21.93 20.69 8.40
C SER A 209 -23.17 21.23 9.13
N ASP A 210 -22.98 22.07 10.14
CA ASP A 210 -24.09 22.67 10.90
C ASP A 210 -25.03 23.49 10.02
N SER A 211 -24.47 24.25 9.07
CA SER A 211 -25.24 25.05 8.13
C SER A 211 -26.15 24.17 7.24
N PHE A 212 -25.65 22.99 6.86
CA PHE A 212 -26.39 22.02 6.07
C PHE A 212 -27.50 21.35 6.88
N ARG A 213 -27.19 20.92 8.12
CA ARG A 213 -28.18 20.39 9.06
C ARG A 213 -29.32 21.38 9.25
N TRP A 214 -28.98 22.66 9.49
CA TRP A 214 -29.98 23.71 9.63
C TRP A 214 -30.86 23.88 8.39
N ASN A 215 -30.25 23.96 7.20
CA ASN A 215 -30.98 24.13 5.94
C ASN A 215 -31.89 22.93 5.62
N ARG A 216 -31.50 21.73 6.05
CA ARG A 216 -32.22 20.48 5.81
C ARG A 216 -33.00 19.97 7.03
N ARG A 217 -33.12 20.73 8.11
CA ARG A 217 -33.79 20.32 9.37
C ARG A 217 -35.23 19.81 9.23
N ARG A 218 -35.91 20.15 8.13
CA ARG A 218 -37.27 19.70 7.80
C ARG A 218 -37.28 18.49 6.84
N LYS A 219 -36.13 17.91 6.56
CA LYS A 219 -35.91 16.77 5.67
C LYS A 219 -35.25 15.65 6.48
N PHE A 220 -35.71 14.42 6.31
CA PHE A 220 -35.23 13.25 7.05
C PHE A 220 -33.95 12.61 6.46
N ASP A 221 -33.13 13.40 5.76
CA ASP A 221 -31.93 12.95 5.03
C ASP A 221 -30.66 13.75 5.42
N THR A 222 -30.66 14.40 6.58
CA THR A 222 -29.53 15.22 7.06
C THR A 222 -28.27 14.42 7.37
N ASP A 223 -28.42 13.13 7.65
CA ASP A 223 -27.35 12.22 8.09
C ASP A 223 -27.34 10.93 7.25
N GLU A 224 -27.57 11.06 5.92
CA GLU A 224 -27.48 9.93 4.99
C GLU A 224 -26.10 9.26 5.11
N PRO A 225 -26.02 7.92 5.27
CA PRO A 225 -24.76 7.20 5.29
C PRO A 225 -23.93 7.51 4.04
N GLY A 226 -22.67 7.88 4.22
CA GLY A 226 -21.80 8.27 3.12
C GLY A 226 -21.82 9.76 2.79
N LEU A 227 -22.56 10.58 3.53
CA LEU A 227 -22.44 12.03 3.48
C LEU A 227 -21.06 12.47 3.97
N PHE A 228 -20.43 13.37 3.22
CA PHE A 228 -19.24 14.10 3.64
C PHE A 228 -19.30 15.51 3.05
N HIS A 229 -18.49 16.40 3.62
CA HIS A 229 -18.39 17.76 3.12
C HIS A 229 -16.95 18.22 3.02
N VAL A 230 -16.76 19.20 2.15
CA VAL A 230 -15.48 19.89 1.97
C VAL A 230 -15.68 21.38 2.15
N VAL A 231 -14.70 22.01 2.79
CA VAL A 231 -14.59 23.46 2.89
C VAL A 231 -13.53 23.89 1.91
N THR A 232 -13.88 24.81 1.02
CA THR A 232 -12.94 25.37 0.04
C THR A 232 -12.08 26.47 0.65
N THR A 233 -10.98 26.85 -0.01
CA THR A 233 -10.16 28.01 0.39
C THR A 233 -10.92 29.34 0.42
N LYS A 234 -12.06 29.41 -0.28
CA LYS A 234 -13.00 30.55 -0.25
C LYS A 234 -14.08 30.41 0.82
N ASN A 235 -13.88 29.53 1.81
CA ASN A 235 -14.83 29.21 2.89
C ASN A 235 -16.24 28.80 2.40
N LYS A 236 -16.35 28.25 1.19
CA LYS A 236 -17.60 27.63 0.71
C LYS A 236 -17.66 26.18 1.13
N GLU A 237 -18.80 25.76 1.65
CA GLU A 237 -19.09 24.36 2.00
C GLU A 237 -19.76 23.65 0.82
N LEU A 238 -19.30 22.43 0.52
CA LEU A 238 -19.86 21.57 -0.50
C LEU A 238 -20.12 20.20 0.10
N HIS A 239 -21.34 19.69 -0.07
CA HIS A 239 -21.77 18.41 0.48
C HIS A 239 -21.97 17.39 -0.63
N PHE A 240 -21.49 16.19 -0.38
CA PHE A 240 -21.51 15.05 -1.29
C PHE A 240 -21.93 13.80 -0.53
N VAL A 241 -22.68 12.92 -1.18
CA VAL A 241 -23.06 11.62 -0.63
C VAL A 241 -22.51 10.51 -1.52
N CYS A 242 -21.76 9.60 -0.91
CA CYS A 242 -21.29 8.37 -1.51
C CYS A 242 -22.39 7.30 -1.51
N GLU A 243 -22.52 6.54 -2.59
CA GLU A 243 -23.52 5.46 -2.69
C GLU A 243 -23.18 4.25 -1.78
N SER A 244 -21.91 4.09 -1.36
CA SER A 244 -21.40 2.93 -0.63
C SER A 244 -21.27 3.12 0.89
N GLY A 245 -22.00 4.07 1.48
CA GLY A 245 -22.10 4.24 2.93
C GLY A 245 -20.90 4.96 3.59
N ILE A 246 -20.81 4.85 4.93
CA ILE A 246 -19.92 5.67 5.78
C ILE A 246 -18.43 5.40 5.54
N GLU A 247 -18.04 4.15 5.30
CA GLU A 247 -16.65 3.78 5.03
C GLU A 247 -16.14 4.47 3.77
N MET A 248 -17.00 4.60 2.76
CA MET A 248 -16.68 5.29 1.53
C MET A 248 -16.49 6.79 1.74
N ALA A 249 -17.31 7.42 2.59
CA ALA A 249 -17.10 8.81 2.99
C ALA A 249 -15.78 8.98 3.75
N GLN A 250 -15.44 8.06 4.65
CA GLN A 250 -14.16 8.07 5.36
C GLN A 250 -12.97 7.98 4.39
N LEU A 251 -13.02 7.07 3.41
CA LEU A 251 -12.00 6.94 2.37
C LEU A 251 -11.89 8.22 1.51
N TRP A 252 -13.02 8.81 1.10
CA TRP A 252 -13.02 10.07 0.37
C TRP A 252 -12.38 11.21 1.16
N VAL A 253 -12.77 11.37 2.43
CA VAL A 253 -12.22 12.41 3.31
C VAL A 253 -10.73 12.20 3.55
N ARG A 254 -10.31 10.95 3.79
CA ARG A 254 -8.89 10.58 3.94
C ARG A 254 -8.10 10.93 2.68
N GLY A 255 -8.58 10.49 1.51
CA GLY A 255 -7.92 10.73 0.23
C GLY A 255 -7.83 12.21 -0.14
N ILE A 256 -8.91 12.98 0.11
CA ILE A 256 -8.89 14.44 -0.12
C ILE A 256 -7.84 15.10 0.78
N LYS A 257 -7.77 14.75 2.07
CA LYS A 257 -6.76 15.29 2.99
C LYS A 257 -5.34 14.98 2.50
N LEU A 258 -5.06 13.73 2.15
CA LEU A 258 -3.75 13.30 1.64
C LEU A 258 -3.31 14.06 0.40
N VAL A 259 -4.18 14.11 -0.63
CA VAL A 259 -3.86 14.79 -1.89
C VAL A 259 -3.72 16.30 -1.70
N THR A 260 -4.55 16.89 -0.83
CA THR A 260 -4.46 18.33 -0.52
C THR A 260 -3.17 18.66 0.24
N MET A 261 -2.80 17.86 1.24
CA MET A 261 -1.55 18.04 1.99
C MET A 261 -0.33 17.94 1.07
N LYS A 262 -0.28 16.91 0.21
CA LYS A 262 0.81 16.72 -0.76
C LYS A 262 0.94 17.91 -1.72
N ALA A 263 -0.18 18.49 -2.16
CA ALA A 263 -0.17 19.65 -3.04
C ALA A 263 0.28 20.95 -2.36
N VAL A 264 0.05 21.10 -1.04
CA VAL A 264 0.44 22.30 -0.27
C VAL A 264 1.90 22.26 0.15
N PHE A 265 2.39 21.10 0.58
CA PHE A 265 3.72 20.97 1.20
C PHE A 265 4.79 20.37 0.28
N GLY A 266 4.44 19.95 -0.94
CA GLY A 266 5.36 19.26 -1.85
C GLY A 266 5.64 17.81 -1.42
N ASN A 267 6.33 17.05 -2.28
CA ASN A 267 6.74 15.68 -1.97
C ASN A 267 7.81 15.70 -0.87
N TRP A 268 7.45 15.33 0.36
CA TRP A 268 8.43 14.85 1.33
C TRP A 268 8.62 13.36 1.08
N GLN A 269 9.46 13.03 0.10
CA GLN A 269 10.11 11.73 -0.15
C GLN A 269 10.60 11.72 -1.61
N GLU A 270 11.86 12.15 -1.79
CA GLU A 270 12.77 11.61 -2.80
C GLU A 270 13.71 10.62 -2.10
#